data_AF-A0A957S4T0-F1
#
_entry.id   AF-A0A957S4T0-F1
#
_cell.length_a   1.000
_cell.length_b   1.000
_cell.length_c   1.000
_cell.angle_alpha   90.00
_cell.angle_beta   90.00
_cell.angle_gamma   90.00
#
_symmetry.space_group_name_H-M   'P 1'
#
loop_
_entity.id
_entity.type
_entity.pdbx_description
1 polymer ?
#
loop_
_entity_poly.entity_id
_entity_poly.type
_entity_poly.pdbx_seq_one_letter_code
_entity_poly.pdbx_strand_id
1 'polypeptide(L)'
;MLYLTNLFNFDWEQTRSPAGAIQWKPKDGAGANTVPDAHVEGKKHAPMMFTTDLALKFDPIYREISQRFLKNPKEFELAFAKAWFKLTHRDMGPRARYLGAEVPKEVLIWQDPIPEINYTLVDAKDIAGLKEKIVDSGLSTADLVKTAWASAATYRDSDMRGGAN
;
A
#
# COMPACT_ATOMS: atom_id res chain seq x y z
N MET A 1 -6.87 20.37 4.78
CA MET A 1 -7.39 18.98 4.83
C MET A 1 -8.64 18.93 5.71
N LEU A 2 -9.84 19.02 5.12
CA LEU A 2 -11.10 19.18 5.87
C LEU A 2 -11.44 17.96 6.77
N TYR A 3 -11.09 16.75 6.33
CA TYR A 3 -11.40 15.51 7.04
C TYR A 3 -10.78 15.44 8.45
N LEU A 4 -9.44 15.50 8.56
CA LEU A 4 -8.79 15.45 9.88
C LEU A 4 -9.11 16.67 10.74
N THR A 5 -9.31 17.85 10.12
CA THR A 5 -9.76 19.04 10.84
C THR A 5 -11.11 18.79 11.52
N ASN A 6 -12.11 18.26 10.79
CA ASN A 6 -13.40 17.93 11.38
C ASN A 6 -13.29 16.86 12.47
N LEU A 7 -12.51 15.81 12.22
CA LEU A 7 -12.30 14.70 13.17
C LEU A 7 -11.84 15.21 14.54
N PHE A 8 -10.84 16.10 14.56
CA PHE A 8 -10.24 16.60 15.80
C PHE A 8 -10.93 17.82 16.40
N ASN A 9 -11.60 18.66 15.61
CA ASN A 9 -12.25 19.89 16.10
C ASN A 9 -13.60 19.65 16.78
N PHE A 10 -14.25 18.51 16.53
CA PHE A 10 -15.53 18.17 17.14
C PHE A 10 -15.40 17.02 18.12
N ASP A 11 -16.24 17.05 19.16
CA ASP A 11 -16.59 15.85 19.92
C ASP A 11 -17.75 15.13 19.24
N TRP A 12 -17.75 13.80 19.31
CA TRP A 12 -18.63 12.94 18.53
C TRP A 12 -19.58 12.17 19.43
N GLU A 13 -20.85 12.10 19.05
CA GLU A 13 -21.85 11.23 19.66
C GLU A 13 -22.44 10.26 18.64
N GLN A 14 -22.72 9.04 19.11
CA GLN A 14 -23.29 8.00 18.28
C GLN A 14 -24.72 8.36 17.89
N THR A 15 -25.05 8.15 16.63
CA THR A 15 -26.40 8.30 16.09
C THR A 15 -26.70 7.18 15.09
N ARG A 16 -27.88 7.21 14.49
CA ARG A 16 -28.27 6.27 13.42
C ARG A 16 -28.52 7.02 12.12
N SER A 17 -28.10 6.42 11.01
CA SER A 17 -28.44 6.90 9.68
C SER A 17 -29.94 6.77 9.41
N PRO A 18 -30.48 7.41 8.36
CA PRO A 18 -31.87 7.21 7.95
C PRO A 18 -32.23 5.74 7.68
N ALA A 19 -31.24 4.91 7.32
CA ALA A 19 -31.40 3.47 7.11
C ALA A 19 -31.12 2.64 8.38
N GLY A 20 -30.89 3.28 9.54
CA GLY A 20 -30.70 2.61 10.83
C GLY A 20 -29.26 2.18 11.17
N ALA A 21 -28.28 2.45 10.29
CA ALA A 21 -26.87 2.09 10.51
C ALA A 21 -26.20 3.00 11.55
N ILE A 22 -25.19 2.48 12.28
CA ILE A 22 -24.42 3.28 13.25
C ILE A 22 -23.53 4.28 12.51
N GLN A 23 -23.59 5.54 12.94
CA GLN A 23 -22.70 6.61 12.51
C GLN A 23 -22.51 7.61 13.64
N TRP A 24 -21.67 8.62 13.44
CA TRP A 24 -21.35 9.62 14.44
C TRP A 24 -21.60 11.02 13.90
N LYS A 25 -22.17 11.88 14.74
CA LYS A 25 -22.38 13.30 14.45
C LYS A 25 -21.67 14.15 15.51
N PRO A 26 -21.33 15.41 15.22
CA PRO A 26 -20.82 16.32 16.23
C PRO A 26 -21.83 16.49 17.37
N LYS A 27 -21.34 16.55 18.61
CA LYS A 27 -22.13 16.84 19.80
C LYS A 27 -22.67 18.26 19.78
N ASP A 28 -23.74 18.48 20.53
CA ASP A 28 -24.31 19.80 20.82
C ASP A 28 -24.69 20.63 19.58
N GLY A 29 -24.98 19.96 18.45
CA GLY A 29 -25.30 20.61 17.19
C GLY A 29 -24.12 21.32 16.52
N ALA A 30 -22.88 21.04 16.97
CA ALA A 30 -21.69 21.58 16.35
C ALA A 30 -21.60 21.20 14.86
N GLY A 31 -20.98 22.07 14.05
CA GLY A 31 -20.82 21.82 12.62
C GLY A 31 -22.13 21.79 11.82
N ALA A 32 -23.28 22.16 12.39
CA ALA A 32 -24.53 22.30 11.65
C ALA A 32 -24.36 23.25 10.46
N ASN A 33 -25.00 22.93 9.35
CA ASN A 33 -24.99 23.73 8.12
C ASN A 33 -23.60 23.97 7.50
N THR A 34 -22.62 23.09 7.75
CA THR A 34 -21.26 23.23 7.19
C THR A 34 -21.05 22.42 5.91
N VAL A 35 -21.84 21.36 5.69
CA VAL A 35 -21.76 20.50 4.50
C VAL A 35 -22.94 20.79 3.58
N PRO A 36 -22.75 21.20 2.32
CA PRO A 36 -23.86 21.38 1.39
C PRO A 36 -24.54 20.04 1.10
N ASP A 37 -25.85 20.06 0.87
CA ASP A 37 -26.57 18.90 0.36
C ASP A 37 -26.05 18.53 -1.04
N ALA A 38 -26.00 17.24 -1.33
CA ALA A 38 -25.44 16.74 -2.58
C ALA A 38 -26.29 17.07 -3.82
N HIS A 39 -27.59 17.36 -3.64
CA HIS A 39 -28.52 17.56 -4.75
C HIS A 39 -29.43 18.78 -4.58
N VAL A 40 -29.73 19.19 -3.35
CA VAL A 40 -30.69 20.28 -3.07
C VAL A 40 -29.94 21.57 -2.77
N GLU A 41 -30.02 22.53 -3.69
CA GLU A 41 -29.43 23.86 -3.51
C GLU A 41 -29.95 24.55 -2.23
N GLY A 42 -29.07 25.24 -1.51
CA GLY A 42 -29.40 25.96 -0.27
C GLY A 42 -29.60 25.07 0.96
N LYS A 43 -29.80 23.76 0.80
CA LYS A 43 -29.88 22.81 1.91
C LYS A 43 -28.47 22.43 2.39
N LYS A 44 -28.30 22.31 3.71
CA LYS A 44 -27.02 21.96 4.34
C LYS A 44 -27.22 20.98 5.49
N HIS A 45 -26.13 20.33 5.87
CA HIS A 45 -26.05 19.27 6.88
C HIS A 45 -24.87 19.49 7.83
N ALA A 46 -24.89 18.77 8.96
CA ALA A 46 -23.70 18.55 9.77
C ALA A 46 -22.80 17.48 9.12
N PRO A 47 -21.48 17.51 9.35
CA PRO A 47 -20.60 16.43 8.94
C PRO A 47 -20.92 15.17 9.76
N MET A 48 -20.49 14.02 9.27
CA MET A 48 -20.59 12.75 9.97
C MET A 48 -19.25 12.02 9.94
N MET A 49 -19.05 11.08 10.86
CA MET A 49 -17.92 10.16 10.88
C MET A 49 -18.40 8.72 11.08
N PHE A 50 -17.69 7.75 10.51
CA PHE A 50 -17.88 6.34 10.83
C PHE A 50 -17.12 5.97 12.10
N THR A 51 -17.47 4.82 12.69
CA THR A 51 -16.71 4.25 13.81
C THR A 51 -15.23 4.03 13.45
N THR A 52 -14.94 3.65 12.20
CA THR A 52 -13.57 3.50 11.68
C THR A 52 -12.81 4.82 11.60
N ASP A 53 -13.49 5.92 11.31
CA ASP A 53 -12.87 7.26 11.28
C ASP A 53 -12.51 7.70 12.70
N LEU A 54 -13.39 7.44 13.67
CA LEU A 54 -13.12 7.73 15.08
C LEU A 54 -11.97 6.91 15.65
N ALA A 55 -11.73 5.70 15.14
CA ALA A 55 -10.55 4.92 15.52
C ALA A 55 -9.24 5.70 15.26
N LEU A 56 -9.19 6.55 14.22
CA LEU A 56 -8.04 7.41 13.95
C LEU A 56 -7.83 8.53 14.99
N LYS A 57 -8.87 8.87 15.76
CA LYS A 57 -8.80 9.86 16.86
C LYS A 57 -8.53 9.19 18.21
N PHE A 58 -9.05 7.99 18.44
CA PHE A 58 -9.07 7.36 19.77
C PHE A 58 -8.00 6.29 19.97
N ASP A 59 -7.56 5.59 18.92
CA ASP A 59 -6.39 4.71 19.04
C ASP A 59 -5.13 5.56 19.25
N PRO A 60 -4.28 5.27 20.25
CA PRO A 60 -3.11 6.10 20.55
C PRO A 60 -2.14 6.26 19.38
N ILE A 61 -1.90 5.19 18.61
CA ILE A 61 -0.94 5.18 17.50
C ILE A 61 -1.53 5.94 16.31
N TYR A 62 -2.78 5.64 15.94
CA TYR A 62 -3.43 6.35 14.83
C TYR A 62 -3.67 7.83 15.16
N ARG A 63 -3.93 8.16 16.43
CA ARG A 63 -4.07 9.54 16.88
C ARG A 63 -2.79 10.33 16.67
N GLU A 64 -1.64 9.78 17.07
CA GLU A 64 -0.34 10.43 16.88
C GLU A 64 -0.08 10.70 15.39
N ILE A 65 -0.27 9.69 14.54
CA ILE A 65 -0.09 9.80 13.09
C ILE A 65 -1.05 10.85 12.51
N SER A 66 -2.32 10.80 12.88
CA SER A 66 -3.35 11.70 12.35
C SER A 66 -3.15 13.15 12.81
N GLN A 67 -2.68 13.37 14.04
CA GLN A 67 -2.31 14.70 14.53
C GLN A 67 -1.06 15.24 13.82
N ARG A 68 -0.06 14.40 13.53
CA ARG A 68 1.09 14.80 12.73
C ARG A 68 0.65 15.22 11.32
N PHE A 69 -0.19 14.43 10.67
CA PHE A 69 -0.76 14.75 9.36
C PHE A 69 -1.61 16.02 9.36
N LEU A 70 -2.38 16.26 10.42
CA LEU A 70 -3.13 17.51 10.58
C LEU A 70 -2.20 18.74 10.67
N LYS A 71 -1.08 18.62 11.40
CA LYS A 71 -0.08 19.70 11.54
C LYS A 71 0.80 19.86 10.29
N ASN A 72 1.05 18.77 9.56
CA ASN A 72 1.95 18.71 8.41
C ASN A 72 1.22 18.15 7.17
N PRO A 73 0.35 18.94 6.49
CA PRO A 73 -0.44 18.43 5.36
C PRO A 73 0.38 17.84 4.21
N LYS A 74 1.59 18.35 3.96
CA LYS A 74 2.48 17.81 2.92
C LYS A 74 2.95 16.38 3.21
N GLU A 75 3.14 16.03 4.49
CA GLU A 75 3.47 14.65 4.86
C GLU A 75 2.29 13.72 4.62
N PHE A 76 1.07 14.19 4.88
CA PHE A 76 -0.15 13.44 4.58
C PHE A 76 -0.29 13.20 3.07
N GLU A 77 -0.14 14.24 2.26
CA GLU A 77 -0.24 14.16 0.80
C GLU A 77 0.77 13.15 0.23
N LEU A 78 2.03 13.20 0.68
CA LEU A 78 3.06 12.26 0.25
C LEU A 78 2.76 10.82 0.70
N ALA A 79 2.37 10.64 1.96
CA ALA A 79 2.06 9.31 2.49
C ALA A 79 0.84 8.70 1.79
N PHE A 80 -0.21 9.50 1.55
CA PHE A 80 -1.41 9.08 0.85
C PHE A 80 -1.10 8.71 -0.60
N ALA A 81 -0.35 9.53 -1.33
CA ALA A 81 0.05 9.24 -2.71
C ALA A 81 0.85 7.92 -2.81
N LYS A 82 1.85 7.73 -1.93
CA LYS A 82 2.65 6.49 -1.90
C LYS A 82 1.83 5.28 -1.48
N ALA A 83 0.94 5.41 -0.50
CA ALA A 83 0.08 4.33 -0.04
C ALA A 83 -0.96 3.95 -1.11
N TRP A 84 -1.53 4.91 -1.81
CA TRP A 84 -2.46 4.68 -2.91
C TRP A 84 -1.79 3.97 -4.09
N PHE A 85 -0.60 4.43 -4.49
CA PHE A 85 0.19 3.76 -5.52
C PHE A 85 0.49 2.32 -5.13
N LYS A 86 0.97 2.09 -3.89
CA LYS A 86 1.18 0.73 -3.38
C LYS A 86 -0.11 -0.10 -3.38
N LEU A 87 -1.22 0.43 -2.88
CA LEU A 87 -2.50 -0.28 -2.80
C LEU A 87 -2.92 -0.84 -4.18
N THR A 88 -2.74 -0.05 -5.22
CA THR A 88 -3.22 -0.32 -6.58
C THR A 88 -2.22 -1.11 -7.44
N HIS A 89 -1.01 -1.36 -6.95
CA HIS A 89 0.06 -2.02 -7.71
C HIS A 89 0.79 -3.13 -6.94
N ARG A 90 0.47 -3.36 -5.65
CA ARG A 90 1.15 -4.33 -4.77
C ARG A 90 1.07 -5.78 -5.23
N ASP A 91 0.13 -6.10 -6.10
CA ASP A 91 -0.09 -7.42 -6.69
C ASP A 91 0.39 -7.54 -8.14
N MET A 92 1.05 -6.50 -8.66
CA MET A 92 1.65 -6.53 -10.00
C MET A 92 3.05 -7.19 -10.02
N GLY A 93 3.63 -7.54 -8.87
CA GLY A 93 4.97 -8.12 -8.79
C GLY A 93 6.10 -7.20 -9.27
N PRO A 94 7.17 -7.75 -9.87
CA PRO A 94 8.36 -7.01 -10.27
C PRO A 94 8.08 -5.83 -11.21
N ARG A 95 8.88 -4.76 -11.09
CA ARG A 95 8.76 -3.54 -11.91
C ARG A 95 8.85 -3.78 -13.42
N ALA A 96 9.49 -4.87 -13.85
CA ALA A 96 9.54 -5.26 -15.26
C ALA A 96 8.15 -5.47 -15.90
N ARG A 97 7.10 -5.68 -15.10
CA ARG A 97 5.71 -5.81 -15.57
C ARG A 97 4.97 -4.48 -15.73
N TYR A 98 5.55 -3.37 -15.31
CA TYR A 98 4.89 -2.07 -15.35
C TYR A 98 5.03 -1.47 -16.75
N LEU A 99 3.94 -0.95 -17.30
CA LEU A 99 3.88 -0.43 -18.66
C LEU A 99 3.34 1.00 -18.67
N GLY A 100 3.75 1.81 -19.65
CA GLY A 100 3.26 3.18 -19.85
C GLY A 100 4.24 4.27 -19.40
N ALA A 101 3.91 5.51 -19.76
CA ALA A 101 4.80 6.67 -19.55
C ALA A 101 4.81 7.21 -18.11
N GLU A 102 3.81 6.82 -17.29
CA GLU A 102 3.64 7.33 -15.92
C GLU A 102 4.27 6.42 -14.85
N VAL A 103 4.99 5.37 -15.24
CA VAL A 103 5.71 4.50 -14.29
C VAL A 103 6.74 5.35 -13.53
N PRO A 104 6.64 5.44 -12.18
CA PRO A 104 7.54 6.28 -11.41
C PRO A 104 8.97 5.75 -11.48
N LYS A 105 9.93 6.66 -11.56
CA LYS A 105 11.37 6.33 -11.56
C LYS A 105 11.81 5.74 -10.22
N GLU A 106 11.20 6.16 -9.11
CA GLU A 106 11.48 5.65 -7.76
C GLU A 106 11.26 4.13 -7.70
N VAL A 107 12.25 3.42 -7.18
CA VAL A 107 12.20 1.98 -6.90
C VAL A 107 11.67 1.80 -5.48
N LEU A 108 10.60 1.04 -5.30
CA LEU A 108 9.96 0.88 -4.00
C LEU A 108 10.21 -0.53 -3.45
N ILE A 109 10.57 -0.62 -2.17
CA ILE A 109 10.96 -1.89 -1.53
C ILE A 109 9.90 -3.00 -1.60
N TRP A 110 8.62 -2.64 -1.59
CA TRP A 110 7.53 -3.62 -1.65
C TRP A 110 7.36 -4.28 -3.02
N GLN A 111 8.08 -3.78 -4.04
CA GLN A 111 8.13 -4.36 -5.39
C GLN A 111 9.17 -5.49 -5.49
N ASP A 112 9.84 -5.84 -4.38
CA ASP A 112 10.95 -6.79 -4.31
C ASP A 112 11.99 -6.54 -5.42
N PRO A 113 12.63 -5.35 -5.43
CA PRO A 113 13.42 -4.90 -6.57
C PRO A 113 14.68 -5.75 -6.78
N ILE A 114 14.95 -6.07 -8.04
CA ILE A 114 16.15 -6.76 -8.48
C ILE A 114 17.16 -5.72 -9.02
N PRO A 115 18.46 -5.82 -8.68
CA PRO A 115 19.49 -4.93 -9.21
C PRO A 115 19.57 -4.95 -10.74
N GLU A 116 19.97 -3.82 -11.32
CA GLU A 116 20.26 -3.77 -12.76
C GLU A 116 21.49 -4.61 -13.11
N ILE A 117 21.42 -5.30 -14.25
CA ILE A 117 22.56 -6.03 -14.79
C ILE A 117 23.55 -5.02 -15.38
N ASN A 118 24.75 -4.95 -14.81
CA ASN A 118 25.83 -4.06 -15.25
C ASN A 118 27.09 -4.82 -15.70
N TYR A 119 26.93 -6.09 -16.04
CA TYR A 119 27.98 -6.99 -16.51
C TYR A 119 27.52 -7.78 -17.74
N THR A 120 28.47 -8.30 -18.49
CA THR A 120 28.19 -9.20 -19.63
C THR A 120 27.62 -10.51 -19.11
N LEU A 121 26.48 -10.93 -19.65
CA LEU A 121 25.90 -12.23 -19.33
C LEU A 121 26.75 -13.36 -19.92
N VAL A 122 26.78 -14.48 -19.22
CA VAL A 122 27.43 -15.71 -19.67
C VAL A 122 26.89 -16.15 -21.02
N ASP A 123 27.78 -16.58 -21.91
CA ASP A 123 27.39 -17.13 -23.21
C ASP A 123 27.18 -18.67 -23.15
N ALA A 124 26.90 -19.28 -24.31
CA ALA A 124 26.67 -20.73 -24.38
C ALA A 124 27.90 -21.57 -23.96
N LYS A 125 29.12 -21.07 -24.21
CA LYS A 125 30.36 -21.74 -23.85
C LYS A 125 30.60 -21.64 -22.33
N ASP A 126 30.38 -20.46 -21.76
CA ASP A 126 30.45 -20.25 -20.32
C ASP A 126 29.45 -21.14 -19.57
N ILE A 127 28.20 -21.22 -20.06
CA ILE A 127 27.15 -22.07 -19.48
C ILE A 127 27.57 -23.55 -19.50
N ALA A 128 28.11 -24.06 -20.61
CA ALA A 128 28.57 -25.44 -20.70
C ALA A 128 29.69 -25.73 -19.68
N GLY A 129 30.69 -24.85 -19.60
CA GLY A 129 31.79 -25.00 -18.64
C GLY A 129 31.36 -24.89 -17.18
N LEU A 130 30.36 -24.04 -16.87
CA LEU A 130 29.81 -23.93 -15.52
C LEU A 130 29.03 -25.19 -15.10
N LYS A 131 28.26 -25.79 -16.01
CA LYS A 131 27.52 -27.04 -15.74
C LYS A 131 28.47 -28.19 -15.40
N GLU A 132 29.56 -28.35 -16.16
CA GLU A 132 30.58 -29.36 -15.89
C GLU A 132 31.18 -29.18 -14.49
N LYS A 133 31.61 -27.95 -14.16
CA LYS A 133 32.13 -27.62 -12.82
C LYS A 133 31.16 -27.89 -11.68
N ILE A 134 29.85 -27.66 -11.87
CA ILE A 134 28.83 -27.94 -10.85
C ILE A 134 28.66 -29.45 -10.66
N VAL A 135 28.67 -30.23 -11.75
CA VAL A 135 28.58 -31.70 -11.67
C VAL A 135 29.82 -32.29 -10.98
N ASP A 136 30.99 -31.74 -11.27
CA ASP A 136 32.27 -32.17 -10.71
C ASP A 136 32.53 -31.67 -9.27
N SER A 137 31.64 -30.83 -8.73
CA SER A 137 31.84 -30.24 -7.40
C SER A 137 31.63 -31.22 -6.23
N GLY A 138 31.18 -32.44 -6.52
CA GLY A 138 30.84 -33.47 -5.52
C GLY A 138 29.48 -33.25 -4.83
N LEU A 139 28.66 -32.30 -5.29
CA LEU A 139 27.28 -32.14 -4.81
C LEU A 139 26.41 -33.27 -5.36
N SER A 140 25.53 -33.81 -4.50
CA SER A 140 24.60 -34.85 -4.95
C SER A 140 23.54 -34.26 -5.88
N THR A 141 23.01 -35.08 -6.80
CA THR A 141 21.86 -34.67 -7.62
C THR A 141 20.68 -34.23 -6.76
N ALA A 142 20.48 -34.87 -5.60
CA ALA A 142 19.41 -34.51 -4.67
C ALA A 142 19.59 -33.09 -4.11
N ASP A 143 20.81 -32.70 -3.73
CA ASP A 143 21.10 -31.35 -3.22
C ASP A 143 20.94 -30.29 -4.30
N LEU A 144 21.41 -30.57 -5.53
CA LEU A 144 21.26 -29.67 -6.67
C LEU A 144 19.77 -29.42 -6.97
N VAL A 145 18.98 -30.48 -7.09
CA VAL A 145 17.54 -30.39 -7.36
C VAL A 145 16.80 -29.70 -6.21
N LYS A 146 17.09 -30.08 -4.96
CA LYS A 146 16.45 -29.48 -3.78
C LYS A 146 16.74 -27.99 -3.67
N THR A 147 17.97 -27.58 -3.94
CA THR A 147 18.38 -26.16 -3.87
C THR A 147 17.72 -25.34 -4.97
N ALA A 148 17.73 -25.84 -6.21
CA ALA A 148 17.06 -25.18 -7.33
C ALA A 148 15.56 -25.05 -7.10
N TRP A 149 14.92 -26.12 -6.60
CA TRP A 149 13.50 -26.11 -6.25
C TRP A 149 13.20 -25.14 -5.10
N ALA A 150 13.97 -25.17 -4.01
CA ALA A 150 13.77 -24.28 -2.87
C ALA A 150 13.86 -22.80 -3.26
N SER A 151 14.74 -22.46 -4.21
CA SER A 151 14.83 -21.11 -4.76
C SER A 151 13.57 -20.73 -5.58
N ALA A 152 13.19 -21.57 -6.55
CA ALA A 152 12.11 -21.25 -7.49
C ALA A 152 10.69 -21.39 -6.89
N ALA A 153 10.48 -22.33 -5.97
CA ALA A 153 9.15 -22.70 -5.46
C ALA A 153 8.50 -21.64 -4.55
N THR A 154 9.19 -20.54 -4.26
CA THR A 154 8.62 -19.38 -3.56
C THR A 154 7.71 -18.53 -4.46
N TYR A 155 7.79 -18.72 -5.78
CA TYR A 155 6.95 -18.01 -6.74
C TYR A 155 5.47 -18.31 -6.54
N ARG A 156 4.64 -17.28 -6.65
CA ARG A 156 3.17 -17.40 -6.63
C ARG A 156 2.53 -16.47 -7.65
N ASP A 157 1.66 -17.04 -8.47
CA ASP A 157 0.98 -16.33 -9.58
C ASP A 157 -0.08 -15.33 -9.08
N SER A 158 -0.51 -15.44 -7.82
CA SER A 158 -1.52 -14.55 -7.22
C SER A 158 -1.10 -13.08 -7.18
N ASP A 159 0.20 -12.82 -6.96
CA ASP A 159 0.75 -11.45 -6.89
C ASP A 159 2.13 -11.33 -7.58
N MET A 160 2.53 -12.38 -8.30
CA MET A 160 3.76 -12.46 -9.08
C MET A 160 5.04 -12.28 -8.25
N ARG A 161 4.99 -12.51 -6.93
CA ARG A 161 6.16 -12.44 -6.04
C ARG A 161 6.88 -13.78 -5.91
N GLY A 162 8.13 -13.72 -5.42
CA GLY A 162 9.00 -14.88 -5.24
C GLY A 162 9.61 -15.37 -6.55
N GLY A 163 10.26 -16.53 -6.50
CA GLY A 163 10.98 -17.12 -7.63
C GLY A 163 12.51 -17.01 -7.49
N ALA A 164 13.21 -17.56 -8.47
CA ALA A 164 14.67 -17.68 -8.49
C ALA A 164 15.40 -16.55 -9.26
N ASN A 165 14.63 -15.59 -9.77
CA ASN A 165 15.13 -14.47 -10.57
C ASN A 165 15.75 -13.37 -9.72
#